data_AF-A0A1B6IW47-F1
#
_entry.id   AF-A0A1B6IW47-F1
#
_cell.length_a   1.000
_cell.length_b   1.000
_cell.length_c   1.000
_cell.angle_alpha   90.00
_cell.angle_beta   90.00
_cell.angle_gamma   90.00
#
_symmetry.space_group_name_H-M   'P 1'
#
loop_
_entity.id
_entity.type
_entity.pdbx_description
1 polymer ?
#
loop_
_entity_poly.entity_id
_entity_poly.type
_entity_poly.pdbx_seq_one_letter_code
_entity_poly.pdbx_strand_id
1 'polypeptide(L)'
;MIWCRSKINRLNDNIGIKVIFSVYNISTSSQFLKESLKNASNFKSSSQKWLLRQINDSYVKKAKAEHYRCRSAFKLLEINEKYKILRAGQTVVDLGCAPGSWTQVAVKATRANVPGSK
;
A
#
# COMPACT_ATOMS: atom_id res chain seq x y z
N MET A 1 -4.66 -25.73 4.48
CA MET A 1 -3.98 -24.58 3.87
C MET A 1 -3.22 -23.82 4.96
N ILE A 2 -1.97 -24.23 5.18
CA ILE A 2 -1.02 -23.63 6.12
C ILE A 2 0.15 -23.18 5.26
N TRP A 3 0.44 -21.87 5.20
CA TRP A 3 1.79 -21.34 5.42
C TRP A 3 1.81 -19.81 5.42
N CYS A 4 1.80 -19.22 6.62
CA CYS A 4 2.61 -18.04 6.90
C CYS A 4 3.48 -18.44 8.10
N ARG A 5 4.64 -19.03 7.81
CA ARG A 5 5.57 -19.51 8.83
C ARG A 5 6.40 -18.33 9.32
N SER A 6 6.07 -17.90 10.53
CA SER A 6 6.94 -17.41 11.58
C SER A 6 8.45 -17.25 11.26
N LYS A 7 8.96 -16.03 11.43
CA LYS A 7 10.23 -15.81 12.15
C LYS A 7 10.23 -14.43 12.80
N ILE A 8 9.52 -14.31 13.92
CA ILE A 8 9.78 -13.28 14.93
C ILE A 8 11.07 -13.73 15.64
N ASN A 9 12.20 -13.15 15.24
CA ASN A 9 13.41 -13.20 16.05
C ASN A 9 13.47 -11.92 16.87
N ARG A 10 13.14 -12.11 18.15
CA ARG A 10 13.40 -11.23 19.27
C ARG A 10 14.93 -11.13 19.45
N LEU A 11 15.50 -9.95 19.25
CA LEU A 11 16.76 -9.57 19.90
C LEU A 11 16.60 -8.12 20.36
N ASN A 12 16.53 -7.96 21.68
CA ASN A 12 16.82 -6.70 22.34
C ASN A 12 18.31 -6.40 22.17
N ASP A 13 18.65 -5.13 21.98
CA ASP A 13 19.66 -4.39 22.78
C ASP A 13 20.26 -3.22 21.97
N ASN A 14 19.82 -2.01 22.36
CA ASN A 14 20.66 -0.83 22.54
C ASN A 14 21.81 -0.55 21.55
N ILE A 15 21.50 -0.21 20.29
CA ILE A 15 22.27 0.79 19.53
C ILE A 15 21.28 1.75 18.90
N GLY A 16 20.95 2.80 19.67
CA GLY A 16 20.33 3.99 19.13
C GLY A 16 21.27 4.74 18.19
N ILE A 17 20.67 5.53 17.31
CA ILE A 17 21.24 6.74 16.68
C ILE A 17 22.05 6.55 15.38
N LYS A 18 22.45 5.34 14.96
CA LYS A 18 23.09 5.14 13.62
C LYS A 18 22.14 4.82 12.44
N VAL A 19 20.83 4.76 12.67
CA VAL A 19 19.82 4.35 11.64
C VAL A 19 19.26 5.53 10.83
N ILE A 20 19.75 6.74 11.06
CA ILE A 20 19.33 7.91 10.29
C ILE A 20 20.30 8.04 9.12
N PHE A 21 19.77 7.97 7.90
CA PHE A 21 20.36 8.44 6.63
C PHE A 21 20.87 7.42 5.58
N SER A 22 21.14 6.14 5.89
CA SER A 22 21.76 5.24 4.88
C SER A 22 20.80 4.41 4.00
N VAL A 23 19.48 4.45 4.20
CA VAL A 23 18.54 3.51 3.52
C VAL A 23 17.65 4.16 2.44
N TYR A 24 17.94 5.39 2.01
CA TYR A 24 17.22 6.04 0.89
C TYR A 24 17.83 5.76 -0.50
N ASN A 25 18.48 4.61 -0.70
CA ASN A 25 18.67 4.04 -2.03
C ASN A 25 17.56 3.02 -2.32
N ILE A 26 16.30 3.48 -2.23
CA ILE A 26 15.16 2.73 -2.77
C ILE A 26 15.25 2.92 -4.27
N SER A 27 15.88 1.95 -4.93
CA SER A 27 15.88 1.84 -6.38
C SER A 27 14.45 1.62 -6.86
N THR A 28 13.80 2.77 -7.06
CA THR A 28 12.68 3.08 -7.94
C THR A 28 11.94 1.88 -8.55
N SER A 29 10.64 1.83 -8.25
CA SER A 29 9.60 0.95 -8.84
C SER A 29 9.67 0.69 -10.36
N SER A 30 10.43 1.48 -11.11
CA SER A 30 10.74 1.28 -12.52
C SER A 30 11.60 0.03 -12.80
N GLN A 31 12.53 -0.33 -11.89
CA GLN A 31 13.35 -1.54 -12.04
C GLN A 31 12.51 -2.80 -11.88
N PHE A 32 11.59 -2.81 -10.90
CA PHE A 32 10.68 -3.95 -10.65
C PHE A 32 9.70 -4.18 -11.82
N LEU A 33 9.19 -3.10 -12.42
CA LEU A 33 8.31 -3.19 -13.60
C LEU A 33 9.06 -3.64 -14.86
N LYS A 34 10.32 -3.21 -15.04
CA LYS A 34 11.19 -3.68 -16.13
C LYS A 34 11.49 -5.17 -16.00
N GLU A 35 11.69 -5.67 -14.77
CA GLU A 35 11.91 -7.09 -14.50
C GLU A 35 10.65 -7.94 -14.78
N SER A 36 9.46 -7.45 -14.42
CA SER A 36 8.20 -8.13 -14.77
C SER A 36 7.93 -8.16 -16.29
N LEU A 37 8.31 -7.12 -17.04
CA LEU A 37 8.12 -7.10 -18.50
C LEU A 37 9.10 -8.03 -19.24
N LYS A 38 10.35 -8.17 -18.75
CA LYS A 38 11.30 -9.15 -19.29
C LYS A 38 10.83 -10.59 -19.09
N ASN A 39 10.16 -10.88 -17.97
CA ASN A 39 9.55 -12.18 -17.71
C ASN A 39 8.21 -12.39 -18.42
N ALA A 40 7.52 -11.30 -18.81
CA ALA A 40 6.19 -11.33 -19.45
C ALA A 40 6.18 -11.97 -20.85
N SER A 41 7.33 -12.07 -21.53
CA SER A 41 7.46 -12.71 -22.86
C SER A 41 7.14 -14.20 -22.84
N ASN A 42 7.29 -14.86 -21.69
CA ASN A 42 6.96 -16.28 -21.48
C ASN A 42 5.50 -16.54 -21.07
N PHE A 43 4.68 -15.50 -20.90
CA PHE A 43 3.29 -15.66 -20.46
C PHE A 43 2.30 -15.63 -21.63
N LYS A 44 1.14 -16.28 -21.44
CA LYS A 44 0.05 -16.29 -22.42
C LYS A 44 -0.34 -14.87 -22.83
N SER A 45 -0.72 -14.70 -24.09
CA SER A 45 -1.10 -13.40 -24.68
C SER A 45 -2.18 -12.66 -23.88
N SER A 46 -3.09 -13.39 -23.22
CA SER A 46 -4.12 -12.84 -22.33
C SER A 46 -3.54 -12.22 -21.04
N SER A 47 -2.52 -12.84 -20.44
CA SER A 47 -1.81 -12.33 -19.26
C SER A 47 -1.02 -11.06 -19.58
N GLN A 48 -0.36 -11.02 -20.76
CA GLN A 48 0.34 -9.82 -21.25
C GLN A 48 -0.63 -8.65 -21.45
N LYS A 49 -1.78 -8.89 -22.09
CA LYS A 49 -2.86 -7.89 -22.25
C LYS A 49 -3.40 -7.41 -20.90
N TRP A 50 -3.46 -8.26 -19.88
CA TRP A 50 -3.89 -7.87 -18.53
C TRP A 50 -2.86 -6.95 -17.87
N LEU A 51 -1.57 -7.28 -17.95
CA LEU A 51 -0.49 -6.48 -17.37
C LEU A 51 -0.40 -5.09 -18.03
N LEU A 52 -0.49 -5.04 -19.37
CA LEU A 52 -0.52 -3.78 -20.12
C LEU A 52 -1.68 -2.88 -19.67
N ARG A 53 -2.87 -3.46 -19.44
CA ARG A 53 -4.02 -2.72 -18.90
C ARG A 53 -3.74 -2.16 -17.50
N GLN A 54 -3.14 -2.94 -16.61
CA GLN A 54 -2.81 -2.47 -15.26
C GLN A 54 -1.74 -1.36 -15.28
N ILE A 55 -0.73 -1.47 -16.13
CA ILE A 55 0.33 -0.46 -16.28
C ILE A 55 -0.24 0.84 -16.83
N ASN A 56 -1.20 0.77 -17.76
CA ASN A 56 -1.79 1.94 -18.39
C ASN A 56 -2.97 2.56 -17.62
N ASP A 57 -3.43 1.93 -16.54
CA ASP A 57 -4.53 2.44 -15.71
C ASP A 57 -4.13 3.78 -15.04
N SER A 58 -4.90 4.83 -15.32
CA SER A 58 -4.68 6.18 -14.80
C SER A 58 -4.74 6.25 -13.27
N TYR A 59 -5.61 5.46 -12.63
CA TYR A 59 -5.73 5.42 -11.18
C TYR A 59 -4.55 4.72 -10.51
N VAL A 60 -3.87 3.80 -11.21
CA VAL A 60 -2.62 3.21 -10.69
C VAL A 60 -1.51 4.26 -10.67
N LYS A 61 -1.44 5.11 -11.71
CA LYS A 61 -0.50 6.24 -11.75
C LYS A 61 -0.83 7.29 -10.68
N LYS A 62 -2.11 7.65 -10.56
CA LYS A 62 -2.60 8.61 -9.55
C LYS A 62 -2.37 8.12 -8.11
N ALA A 63 -2.61 6.83 -7.83
CA ALA A 63 -2.36 6.24 -6.52
C ALA A 63 -0.89 6.36 -6.11
N LYS A 64 0.03 6.11 -7.06
CA LYS A 64 1.46 6.27 -6.82
C LYS A 64 1.85 7.72 -6.57
N ALA A 65 1.29 8.66 -7.34
CA ALA A 65 1.54 10.09 -7.18
C ALA A 65 1.03 10.62 -5.82
N GLU A 66 -0.14 10.15 -5.37
CA GLU A 66 -0.75 10.54 -4.09
C GLU A 66 -0.32 9.65 -2.90
N HIS A 67 0.69 8.81 -3.08
CA HIS A 67 1.25 7.91 -2.05
C HIS A 67 0.24 6.93 -1.42
N TYR A 68 -0.79 6.52 -2.17
CA TYR A 68 -1.66 5.42 -1.80
C TYR A 68 -1.06 4.07 -2.23
N ARG A 69 -1.21 3.04 -1.38
CA ARG A 69 -0.66 1.70 -1.63
C ARG A 69 -1.28 0.99 -2.85
N CYS A 70 -2.52 1.32 -3.19
CA CYS A 70 -3.30 0.73 -4.27
C CYS A 70 -4.43 1.67 -4.72
N ARG A 71 -4.89 1.46 -5.96
CA ARG A 71 -5.91 2.30 -6.62
C ARG A 71 -7.30 2.27 -5.96
N SER A 72 -7.58 1.29 -5.09
CA SER A 72 -8.89 1.21 -4.43
C SER A 72 -9.14 2.35 -3.44
N ALA A 73 -8.11 3.11 -3.05
CA ALA A 73 -8.22 4.32 -2.24
C ALA A 73 -9.29 5.29 -2.78
N PHE A 74 -9.26 5.51 -4.10
CA PHE A 74 -10.15 6.45 -4.77
C PHE A 74 -11.62 6.05 -4.65
N LYS A 75 -11.93 4.75 -4.64
CA LYS A 75 -13.30 4.28 -4.43
C LYS A 75 -13.84 4.70 -3.07
N LEU A 76 -13.03 4.54 -2.02
CA LEU A 76 -13.45 4.93 -0.68
C LEU A 76 -13.55 6.45 -0.53
N LEU A 77 -12.64 7.20 -1.17
CA LEU A 77 -12.72 8.66 -1.23
C LEU A 77 -14.01 9.14 -1.91
N GLU A 78 -14.34 8.61 -3.09
CA GLU A 78 -15.57 8.94 -3.83
C GLU A 78 -16.83 8.60 -3.03
N ILE A 79 -16.87 7.41 -2.40
CA ILE A 79 -17.97 7.00 -1.52
C ILE A 79 -18.08 7.96 -0.33
N ASN A 80 -16.96 8.31 0.30
CA ASN A 80 -16.97 9.21 1.42
C ASN A 80 -17.37 10.63 1.01
N GLU A 81 -17.01 11.10 -0.17
CA GLU A 81 -17.44 12.39 -0.70
C GLU A 81 -18.96 12.44 -0.87
N LYS A 82 -19.57 11.37 -1.41
CA LYS A 82 -21.00 11.29 -1.68
C LYS A 82 -21.85 11.04 -0.43
N TYR A 83 -21.41 10.15 0.47
CA TYR A 83 -22.23 9.67 1.58
C TYR A 83 -21.74 10.13 2.97
N LYS A 84 -20.57 10.76 3.06
CA LYS A 84 -19.97 11.26 4.32
C LYS A 84 -19.96 10.19 5.43
N ILE A 85 -19.58 8.97 5.05
CA ILE A 85 -19.58 7.79 5.92
C ILE A 85 -18.45 7.80 6.96
N LEU A 86 -17.34 8.49 6.68
CA LEU A 86 -16.21 8.63 7.58
C LEU A 86 -16.20 10.05 8.16
N ARG A 87 -16.20 10.15 9.49
CA ARG A 87 -16.14 11.42 10.23
C ARG A 87 -15.04 11.38 11.27
N ALA A 88 -14.51 12.56 11.59
CA ALA A 88 -13.51 12.71 12.64
C ALA A 88 -14.02 12.15 13.98
N GLY A 89 -13.18 11.40 14.68
CA GLY A 89 -13.50 10.77 15.98
C GLY A 89 -14.24 9.43 15.89
N GLN A 90 -14.60 8.96 14.69
CA GLN A 90 -15.20 7.64 14.53
C GLN A 90 -14.16 6.52 14.61
N THR A 91 -14.53 5.43 15.27
CA THR A 91 -13.77 4.18 15.26
C THR A 91 -14.17 3.35 14.05
N VAL A 92 -13.19 3.00 13.21
CA VAL A 92 -13.39 2.19 12.00
C VAL A 92 -12.73 0.85 12.19
N VAL A 93 -13.48 -0.22 11.97
CA VAL A 93 -12.99 -1.60 12.03
C VAL A 93 -12.94 -2.17 10.62
N ASP A 94 -11.77 -2.65 10.22
CA ASP A 94 -11.55 -3.29 8.92
C ASP A 94 -11.45 -4.80 9.11
N LEU A 95 -12.47 -5.55 8.68
CA LEU A 95 -12.65 -6.98 8.99
C LEU A 95 -11.94 -7.95 8.03
N GLY A 96 -10.99 -7.48 7.22
CA GLY A 96 -10.32 -8.35 6.26
C GLY A 96 -9.09 -7.79 5.55
N CYS A 97 -8.47 -6.73 6.06
CA CYS A 97 -7.36 -6.08 5.36
C CYS A 97 -6.00 -6.31 6.05
N ALA A 98 -5.03 -6.82 5.31
CA ALA A 98 -3.63 -6.45 5.54
C ALA A 98 -3.50 -4.95 5.24
N PRO A 99 -2.76 -4.14 6.04
CA PRO A 99 -2.77 -2.68 5.97
C PRO A 99 -2.75 -2.16 4.53
N GLY A 100 -3.85 -1.53 4.13
CA GLY A 100 -4.16 -1.21 2.75
C GLY A 100 -4.62 0.24 2.57
N SER A 101 -4.88 0.63 1.32
CA SER A 101 -5.20 2.03 1.05
C SER A 101 -6.54 2.48 1.59
N TRP A 102 -7.48 1.57 1.83
CA TRP A 102 -8.74 1.88 2.52
C TRP A 102 -8.46 2.28 3.97
N THR A 103 -7.61 1.53 4.67
CA THR A 103 -7.14 1.87 6.02
C THR A 103 -6.40 3.21 6.02
N GLN A 104 -5.54 3.49 5.03
CA GLN A 104 -4.84 4.79 4.91
C GLN A 104 -5.83 5.96 4.80
N VAL A 105 -6.86 5.81 3.95
CA VAL A 105 -7.92 6.81 3.78
C VAL A 105 -8.75 6.95 5.06
N ALA A 106 -9.13 5.84 5.69
CA ALA A 106 -9.92 5.83 6.91
C ALA A 106 -9.23 6.56 8.05
N VAL A 107 -7.95 6.25 8.32
CA VAL A 107 -7.15 6.91 9.37
C VAL A 107 -7.07 8.42 9.12
N LYS A 108 -6.80 8.83 7.86
CA LYS A 108 -6.74 10.24 7.48
C LYS A 108 -8.08 10.95 7.67
N ALA A 109 -9.19 10.31 7.30
CA ALA A 109 -10.53 10.88 7.38
C ALA A 109 -11.06 10.96 8.82
N THR A 110 -10.81 9.96 9.65
CA THR A 110 -11.33 9.92 11.03
C THR A 110 -10.41 10.61 12.03
N ARG A 111 -9.21 11.05 11.62
CA ARG A 111 -8.17 11.58 12.51
C ARG A 111 -7.90 10.60 13.66
N ALA A 112 -7.91 9.30 13.35
CA ALA A 112 -7.69 8.26 14.33
C ALA A 112 -6.35 8.51 15.02
N ASN A 113 -6.37 8.65 16.34
CA ASN A 113 -5.16 8.84 17.12
C ASN A 113 -4.40 7.52 17.10
N VAL A 114 -3.20 7.51 16.51
CA VAL A 114 -2.38 6.31 16.47
C VAL A 114 -1.85 6.10 17.89
N PRO A 115 -2.15 4.97 18.56
CA PRO A 115 -1.65 4.73 19.91
C PRO A 115 -0.12 4.80 19.89
N GLY A 116 0.46 5.83 20.52
CA GLY A 116 1.91 6.04 20.60
C GLY A 116 2.46 7.32 19.98
N SER A 117 1.65 8.17 19.33
CA SER A 117 2.07 9.54 18.98
C SER A 117 1.87 10.48 20.18
N LYS A 118 2.89 10.60 21.03
CA LYS A 118 3.05 11.71 21.96
C LYS A 118 4.20 12.59 21.47
#